data_AF-A0A957M9E7-F1
#
_entry.id   AF-A0A957M9E7-F1
#
_cell.length_a   1.000
_cell.length_b   1.000
_cell.length_c   1.000
_cell.angle_alpha   90.00
_cell.angle_beta   90.00
_cell.angle_gamma   90.00
#
_symmetry.space_group_name_H-M   'P 1'
#
loop_
_entity.id
_entity.type
_entity.pdbx_description
1 polymer ?
#
loop_
_entity_poly.entity_id
_entity_poly.type
_entity_poly.pdbx_seq_one_letter_code
_entity_poly.pdbx_strand_id
1 'polypeptide(L)'
;AVGTWQLDVAATGSPLTVDYAVTGHTLNGDTYHAAVISQAGAFVTYPEEIVLVAELSRGARIAGAGVTAWAEGPDGAYVDLTLLDDGVAPDVLADDGQYTGFLPYDQPGDYDVTVIFDNIAGAAFYTQAGMADALDPSTSPVGDDFDRFAEIAILVDDYAGDDHGASDSDASDLLGDNSDLPGRIDTAGDVDRFRIASPEALPDVPRDAVFAAAANAATERYILRLTHFAFGMDAIVRVTTNSGTKEYATGQLAYDAYWTLPLDLAPGEVVTVDVLHKNGQSAAGQ
;
A
#
# COMPACT_ATOMS: atom_id res chain seq x y z
N ALA A 1 13.34 -8.73 36.50
CA ALA A 1 13.08 -8.87 37.94
C ALA A 1 11.87 -9.78 38.10
N VAL A 2 11.88 -10.69 39.07
CA VAL A 2 10.68 -11.48 39.41
C VAL A 2 9.94 -10.77 40.55
N GLY A 3 8.65 -10.53 40.35
CA GLY A 3 7.75 -9.91 41.32
C GLY A 3 6.32 -9.98 40.83
N THR A 4 5.38 -10.09 41.75
CA THR A 4 3.96 -9.99 41.44
C THR A 4 3.58 -8.51 41.41
N TRP A 5 2.96 -8.05 40.34
CA TRP A 5 2.39 -6.71 40.25
C TRP A 5 0.87 -6.82 40.09
N GLN A 6 0.16 -5.79 40.56
CA GLN A 6 -1.30 -5.68 40.46
C GLN A 6 -1.62 -4.25 40.04
N LEU A 7 -2.48 -4.12 39.03
CA LEU A 7 -3.07 -2.87 38.60
C LEU A 7 -4.55 -2.89 39.00
N ASP A 8 -4.98 -1.93 39.81
CA ASP A 8 -6.37 -1.79 40.22
C ASP A 8 -6.97 -0.54 39.59
N VAL A 9 -8.05 -0.73 38.82
CA VAL A 9 -8.84 0.35 38.22
C VAL A 9 -10.25 0.25 38.79
N ALA A 10 -10.77 1.35 39.33
CA ALA A 10 -12.13 1.41 39.86
C ALA A 10 -12.86 2.65 39.32
N ALA A 11 -13.96 2.43 38.59
CA ALA A 11 -14.87 3.48 38.18
C ALA A 11 -15.99 3.65 39.21
N THR A 12 -16.25 4.87 39.68
CA THR A 12 -17.19 5.14 40.79
C THR A 12 -18.53 5.75 40.34
N GLY A 13 -18.79 5.92 39.05
CA GLY A 13 -20.04 6.54 38.58
C GLY A 13 -20.39 6.42 37.09
N SER A 14 -19.43 6.20 36.21
CA SER A 14 -19.64 5.98 34.76
C SER A 14 -18.68 4.90 34.25
N PRO A 15 -18.97 4.21 33.13
CA PRO A 15 -17.99 3.33 32.48
C PRO A 15 -16.70 4.09 32.19
N LEU A 16 -15.56 3.48 32.51
CA LEU A 16 -14.23 3.98 32.20
C LEU A 16 -13.53 2.94 31.34
N THR A 17 -13.21 3.29 30.10
CA THR A 17 -12.25 2.52 29.29
C THR A 17 -10.86 2.82 29.81
N VAL A 18 -10.07 1.78 30.10
CA VAL A 18 -8.68 1.92 30.52
C VAL A 18 -7.82 0.98 29.72
N ASP A 19 -6.86 1.56 29.04
CA ASP A 19 -5.77 0.88 28.36
C ASP A 19 -4.51 1.00 29.21
N TYR A 20 -3.75 -0.08 29.33
CA TYR A 20 -2.49 -0.08 30.06
C TYR A 20 -1.48 -0.97 29.36
N ALA A 21 -0.22 -0.51 29.34
CA ALA A 21 0.92 -1.29 28.89
C ALA A 21 1.95 -1.39 30.01
N VAL A 22 2.46 -2.60 30.25
CA VAL A 22 3.55 -2.84 31.21
C VAL A 22 4.79 -3.27 30.44
N THR A 23 5.75 -2.35 30.32
CA THR A 23 7.03 -2.64 29.69
C THR A 23 8.08 -3.04 30.73
N GLY A 24 8.93 -4.00 30.36
CA GLY A 24 10.02 -4.47 31.20
C GLY A 24 11.30 -4.61 30.38
N HIS A 25 12.39 -4.00 30.84
CA HIS A 25 13.70 -4.15 30.20
C HIS A 25 14.55 -5.18 30.94
N THR A 26 15.16 -6.10 30.19
CA THR A 26 16.16 -7.01 30.74
C THR A 26 17.47 -6.28 31.00
N LEU A 27 18.07 -6.43 32.17
CA LEU A 27 19.39 -5.86 32.52
C LEU A 27 20.54 -6.31 31.60
N ASN A 28 20.37 -7.44 30.88
CA ASN A 28 21.39 -8.04 30.03
C ASN A 28 21.18 -7.80 28.52
N GLY A 29 20.20 -6.98 28.12
CA GLY A 29 20.00 -6.57 26.72
C GLY A 29 19.32 -7.57 25.78
N ASP A 30 19.28 -8.87 26.10
CA ASP A 30 18.54 -9.87 25.29
C ASP A 30 17.04 -9.85 25.62
N THR A 31 16.27 -9.10 24.82
CA THR A 31 14.80 -9.09 24.84
C THR A 31 14.25 -9.15 23.41
N TYR A 32 12.96 -9.44 23.29
CA TYR A 32 12.23 -9.20 22.06
C TYR A 32 12.12 -7.70 21.76
N HIS A 33 12.33 -7.36 20.49
CA HIS A 33 12.20 -6.04 19.90
C HIS A 33 11.03 -6.07 18.92
N ALA A 34 10.02 -5.24 19.17
CA ALA A 34 8.93 -5.00 18.25
C ALA A 34 9.09 -3.62 17.63
N ALA A 35 8.79 -3.53 16.34
CA ALA A 35 8.77 -2.28 15.59
C ALA A 35 7.62 -2.30 14.59
N VAL A 36 7.08 -1.13 14.30
CA VAL A 36 6.16 -0.91 13.18
C VAL A 36 6.62 0.33 12.43
N ILE A 37 6.65 0.25 11.11
CA ILE A 37 7.00 1.36 10.22
C ILE A 37 5.97 1.48 9.10
N SER A 38 5.82 2.69 8.58
CA SER A 38 5.16 2.95 7.30
C SER A 38 6.20 3.00 6.18
N GLN A 39 5.97 2.30 5.07
CA GLN A 39 6.83 2.39 3.90
C GLN A 39 6.76 3.76 3.21
N ALA A 40 5.62 4.44 3.31
CA ALA A 40 5.42 5.80 2.82
C ALA A 40 6.08 6.86 3.75
N GLY A 41 6.49 6.46 4.96
CA GLY A 41 7.00 7.35 5.99
C GLY A 41 5.91 7.88 6.93
N ALA A 42 6.27 8.85 7.77
CA ALA A 42 5.37 9.40 8.79
C ALA A 42 4.43 10.50 8.27
N PHE A 43 4.63 10.94 7.03
CA PHE A 43 3.83 11.96 6.36
C PHE A 43 3.39 11.39 5.02
N VAL A 44 2.08 11.29 4.82
CA VAL A 44 1.49 10.70 3.62
C VAL A 44 0.55 11.73 3.02
N THR A 45 0.72 11.98 1.73
CA THR A 45 -0.16 12.88 0.98
C THR A 45 -1.19 12.02 0.27
N TYR A 46 -2.47 12.32 0.44
CA TYR A 46 -3.51 11.70 -0.37
C TYR A 46 -3.23 11.93 -1.87
N PRO A 47 -3.43 10.92 -2.75
CA PRO A 47 -4.11 9.64 -2.54
C PRO A 47 -3.19 8.43 -2.27
N GLU A 48 -1.94 8.63 -1.87
CA GLU A 48 -0.97 7.53 -1.71
C GLU A 48 -1.42 6.46 -0.70
N GLU A 49 -1.14 5.20 -1.00
CA GLU A 49 -1.40 4.10 -0.10
C GLU A 49 -0.40 4.07 1.09
N ILE A 50 -0.85 3.50 2.21
CA ILE A 50 -0.02 3.33 3.40
C ILE A 50 0.19 1.85 3.66
N VAL A 51 1.39 1.35 3.36
CA VAL A 51 1.82 -0.01 3.74
C VAL A 51 2.53 0.04 5.08
N LEU A 52 1.98 -0.69 6.04
CA LEU A 52 2.59 -0.94 7.34
C LEU A 52 3.44 -2.20 7.26
N VAL A 53 4.62 -2.15 7.87
CA VAL A 53 5.49 -3.31 8.11
C VAL A 53 5.77 -3.39 9.60
N ALA A 54 5.28 -4.43 10.24
CA ALA A 54 5.53 -4.72 11.62
C ALA A 54 6.53 -5.89 11.73
N GLU A 55 7.56 -5.72 12.56
CA GLU A 55 8.63 -6.71 12.73
C GLU A 55 8.79 -7.05 14.22
N LEU A 56 8.94 -8.35 14.50
CA LEU A 56 9.36 -8.84 15.80
C LEU A 56 10.70 -9.57 15.67
N SER A 57 11.65 -9.27 16.55
CA SER A 57 12.96 -9.92 16.54
C SER A 57 13.57 -10.13 17.92
N ARG A 58 14.45 -11.14 18.02
CA ARG A 58 15.37 -11.35 19.15
C ARG A 58 16.61 -12.04 18.60
N GLY A 59 17.59 -11.25 18.17
CA GLY A 59 18.77 -11.73 17.44
C GLY A 59 18.49 -12.10 15.98
N ALA A 60 17.38 -12.80 15.71
CA ALA A 60 16.80 -13.03 14.38
C ALA A 60 15.32 -12.59 14.35
N ARG A 61 14.77 -12.41 13.14
CA ARG A 61 13.34 -12.13 12.93
C ARG A 61 12.47 -13.31 13.37
N ILE A 62 11.24 -13.02 13.76
CA ILE A 62 10.29 -13.99 14.30
C ILE A 62 9.01 -13.98 13.44
N ALA A 63 8.77 -15.09 12.74
CA ALA A 63 7.54 -15.38 12.02
C ALA A 63 6.60 -16.25 12.88
N GLY A 64 5.34 -16.38 12.45
CA GLY A 64 4.32 -17.22 13.11
C GLY A 64 3.84 -16.73 14.49
N ALA A 65 4.14 -15.49 14.87
CA ALA A 65 3.60 -14.85 16.07
C ALA A 65 2.10 -14.54 15.89
N GLY A 66 1.36 -14.51 17.00
CA GLY A 66 0.04 -13.89 17.01
C GLY A 66 0.18 -12.39 16.82
N VAL A 67 -0.57 -11.81 15.88
CA VAL A 67 -0.56 -10.36 15.63
C VAL A 67 -1.98 -9.81 15.76
N THR A 68 -2.12 -8.78 16.59
CA THR A 68 -3.32 -7.96 16.70
C THR A 68 -2.93 -6.52 16.45
N ALA A 69 -3.61 -5.83 15.54
CA ALA A 69 -3.28 -4.46 15.19
C ALA A 69 -4.55 -3.63 14.98
N TRP A 70 -4.46 -2.35 15.29
CA TRP A 70 -5.51 -1.37 15.03
C TRP A 70 -4.89 0.01 14.80
N ALA A 71 -5.68 0.91 14.20
CA ALA A 71 -5.36 2.34 14.17
C ALA A 71 -6.49 3.14 14.82
N GLU A 72 -6.14 4.17 15.58
CA GLU A 72 -7.04 5.24 15.99
C GLU A 72 -6.93 6.38 14.98
N GLY A 73 -8.05 6.71 14.33
CA GLY A 73 -8.12 7.81 13.37
C GLY A 73 -8.29 9.19 14.03
N PRO A 74 -8.22 10.27 13.24
CA PRO A 74 -8.31 11.65 13.74
C PRO A 74 -9.60 12.01 14.50
N ASP A 75 -10.68 11.27 14.26
CA ASP A 75 -11.97 11.41 14.94
C ASP A 75 -12.10 10.55 16.21
N GLY A 76 -11.05 9.79 16.55
CA GLY A 76 -11.02 8.82 17.65
C GLY A 76 -11.70 7.49 17.32
N ALA A 77 -12.07 7.24 16.07
CA ALA A 77 -12.59 5.94 15.65
C ALA A 77 -11.44 4.93 15.52
N TYR A 78 -11.71 3.68 15.89
CA TYR A 78 -10.75 2.59 15.73
C TYR A 78 -11.06 1.77 14.49
N VAL A 79 -10.02 1.39 13.75
CA VAL A 79 -10.08 0.42 12.64
C VAL A 79 -9.14 -0.75 12.93
N ASP A 80 -9.67 -1.97 12.83
CA ASP A 80 -8.86 -3.18 12.95
C ASP A 80 -7.96 -3.32 11.70
N LEU A 81 -6.69 -3.67 11.92
CA LEU A 81 -5.71 -3.85 10.86
C LEU A 81 -5.36 -5.33 10.73
N THR A 82 -5.32 -5.81 9.48
CA THR A 82 -4.85 -7.17 9.18
C THR A 82 -3.42 -7.09 8.67
N LEU A 83 -2.46 -7.51 9.51
CA LEU A 83 -1.04 -7.61 9.14
C LEU A 83 -0.64 -9.09 9.06
N LEU A 84 -0.15 -9.53 7.91
CA LEU A 84 0.16 -10.94 7.61
C LEU A 84 1.59 -11.11 7.08
N ASP A 85 2.14 -12.30 7.31
CA ASP A 85 3.46 -12.78 6.83
C ASP A 85 3.23 -14.05 5.99
N ASP A 86 2.40 -13.93 4.93
CA ASP A 86 1.83 -15.03 4.15
C ASP A 86 2.23 -15.03 2.66
N GLY A 87 3.06 -14.07 2.24
CA GLY A 87 3.51 -13.85 0.87
C GLY A 87 2.41 -13.37 -0.07
N VAL A 88 1.31 -12.84 0.48
CA VAL A 88 0.21 -12.23 -0.29
C VAL A 88 0.23 -10.73 -0.05
N ALA A 89 0.08 -9.96 -1.15
CA ALA A 89 0.07 -8.50 -1.13
C ALA A 89 -0.70 -7.90 0.07
N PRO A 90 -0.08 -6.97 0.83
CA PRO A 90 1.19 -6.31 0.55
C PRO A 90 2.44 -7.09 0.97
N ASP A 91 2.30 -8.31 1.49
CA ASP A 91 3.45 -9.13 1.85
C ASP A 91 4.10 -9.74 0.61
N VAL A 92 5.41 -9.57 0.51
CA VAL A 92 6.20 -10.01 -0.64
C VAL A 92 6.77 -11.41 -0.40
N LEU A 93 7.03 -11.78 0.85
CA LEU A 93 7.70 -13.02 1.19
C LEU A 93 7.15 -13.62 2.48
N ALA A 94 6.47 -14.76 2.34
CA ALA A 94 5.92 -15.50 3.48
C ALA A 94 7.01 -16.00 4.45
N ASP A 95 6.65 -16.07 5.73
CA ASP A 95 7.42 -16.61 6.84
C ASP A 95 8.82 -15.95 7.00
N ASP A 96 8.92 -14.66 6.67
CA ASP A 96 10.15 -13.88 6.72
C ASP A 96 10.28 -13.01 7.99
N GLY A 97 9.21 -12.98 8.80
CA GLY A 97 9.09 -12.27 10.07
C GLY A 97 8.70 -10.80 9.91
N GLN A 98 8.27 -10.37 8.73
CA GLN A 98 7.65 -9.08 8.47
C GLN A 98 6.15 -9.27 8.25
N TYR A 99 5.35 -8.74 9.16
CA TYR A 99 3.90 -8.76 9.07
C TYR A 99 3.46 -7.46 8.40
N THR A 100 2.87 -7.57 7.22
CA THR A 100 2.54 -6.40 6.41
C THR A 100 1.04 -6.30 6.15
N GLY A 101 0.57 -5.07 5.98
CA GLY A 101 -0.82 -4.78 5.70
C GLY A 101 -1.01 -3.32 5.36
N PHE A 102 -2.23 -2.95 4.98
CA PHE A 102 -2.58 -1.58 4.64
C PHE A 102 -3.20 -0.85 5.82
N LEU A 103 -2.90 0.45 5.96
CA LEU A 103 -3.67 1.35 6.80
C LEU A 103 -4.72 2.08 5.94
N PRO A 104 -6.02 1.78 6.10
CA PRO A 104 -7.06 2.57 5.47
C PRO A 104 -7.17 3.95 6.14
N TYR A 105 -7.50 4.97 5.35
CA TYR A 105 -7.75 6.33 5.84
C TYR A 105 -8.82 7.02 4.98
N ASP A 106 -9.63 7.88 5.58
CA ASP A 106 -10.77 8.55 4.93
C ASP A 106 -10.94 10.03 5.33
N GLN A 107 -9.96 10.57 6.05
CA GLN A 107 -9.90 11.97 6.47
C GLN A 107 -8.45 12.38 6.79
N PRO A 108 -8.12 13.67 6.73
CA PRO A 108 -6.78 14.16 7.08
C PRO A 108 -6.59 14.18 8.59
N GLY A 109 -5.34 14.03 9.03
CA GLY A 109 -4.93 14.07 10.43
C GLY A 109 -4.03 12.91 10.83
N ASP A 110 -3.76 12.81 12.12
CA ASP A 110 -2.92 11.77 12.70
C ASP A 110 -3.69 10.45 12.86
N TYR A 111 -3.08 9.37 12.41
CA TYR A 111 -3.49 7.99 12.66
C TYR A 111 -2.47 7.33 13.57
N ASP A 112 -2.90 6.95 14.77
CA ASP A 112 -2.07 6.27 15.76
C ASP A 112 -2.25 4.76 15.62
N VAL A 113 -1.21 4.07 15.13
CA VAL A 113 -1.22 2.62 14.91
C VAL A 113 -0.60 1.92 16.10
N THR A 114 -1.27 0.89 16.62
CA THR A 114 -0.73 -0.03 17.63
C THR A 114 -0.71 -1.45 17.06
N VAL A 115 0.42 -2.14 17.25
CA VAL A 115 0.57 -3.56 16.91
C VAL A 115 1.03 -4.32 18.14
N ILE A 116 0.33 -5.40 18.47
CA ILE A 116 0.65 -6.35 19.54
C ILE A 116 1.07 -7.68 18.92
N PHE A 117 2.14 -8.25 19.47
CA PHE A 117 2.70 -9.54 19.14
C PHE A 117 2.66 -10.48 20.36
N ASP A 118 2.24 -11.72 20.16
CA ASP A 118 2.25 -12.76 21.18
C ASP A 118 2.73 -14.13 20.66
N ASN A 119 3.05 -15.03 21.59
CA ASN A 119 3.32 -16.45 21.29
C ASN A 119 2.49 -17.39 22.19
N ILE A 120 1.27 -16.99 22.52
CA ILE A 120 0.37 -17.78 23.38
C ILE A 120 0.02 -19.11 22.70
N ALA A 121 -0.07 -19.11 21.37
CA ALA A 121 -0.29 -20.30 20.57
C ALA A 121 0.94 -21.22 20.45
N GLY A 122 2.13 -20.75 20.83
CA GLY A 122 3.39 -21.49 20.71
C GLY A 122 3.82 -21.76 19.26
N ALA A 123 3.34 -20.95 18.32
CA ALA A 123 3.58 -21.11 16.88
C ALA A 123 4.78 -20.30 16.37
N ALA A 124 5.29 -19.34 17.15
CA ALA A 124 6.34 -18.46 16.69
C ALA A 124 7.68 -19.18 16.47
N PHE A 125 8.41 -18.78 15.44
CA PHE A 125 9.73 -19.33 15.10
C PHE A 125 10.66 -18.24 14.60
N TYR A 126 11.95 -18.37 14.94
CA TYR A 126 13.01 -17.59 14.32
C TYR A 126 13.15 -17.99 12.85
N THR A 127 13.33 -17.00 11.98
CA THR A 127 13.50 -17.18 10.53
C THR A 127 14.68 -16.35 10.02
N GLN A 128 15.33 -16.87 8.98
CA GLN A 128 16.35 -16.18 8.20
C GLN A 128 15.86 -15.83 6.79
N ALA A 129 14.60 -16.13 6.44
CA ALA A 129 14.07 -15.95 5.09
C ALA A 129 14.12 -14.47 4.65
N GLY A 130 13.93 -13.53 5.57
CA GLY A 130 14.04 -12.09 5.29
C GLY A 130 15.49 -11.55 5.24
N MET A 131 16.51 -12.39 5.36
CA MET A 131 17.91 -11.97 5.26
C MET A 131 18.41 -12.10 3.83
N ALA A 132 18.89 -10.99 3.24
CA ALA A 132 19.31 -10.91 1.83
C ALA A 132 20.36 -11.96 1.39
N ASP A 133 21.18 -12.47 2.33
CA ASP A 133 22.26 -13.43 2.04
C ASP A 133 21.89 -14.89 2.38
N ALA A 134 20.65 -15.18 2.81
CA ALA A 134 20.24 -16.52 3.19
C ALA A 134 19.93 -17.39 1.96
N LEU A 135 20.94 -18.14 1.50
CA LEU A 135 20.77 -19.11 0.39
C LEU A 135 19.92 -20.33 0.76
N ASP A 136 19.86 -20.68 2.05
CA ASP A 136 19.07 -21.78 2.61
C ASP A 136 18.58 -21.34 4.01
N PRO A 137 17.48 -20.57 4.09
CA PRO A 137 17.04 -19.98 5.34
C PRO A 137 16.64 -21.07 6.32
N SER A 138 17.23 -21.02 7.51
CA SER A 138 16.89 -21.94 8.60
C SER A 138 15.83 -21.34 9.52
N THR A 139 15.01 -22.21 10.10
CA THR A 139 14.03 -21.84 11.13
C THR A 139 14.28 -22.58 12.44
N SER A 140 13.90 -21.97 13.55
CA SER A 140 13.90 -22.65 14.85
C SER A 140 12.78 -22.12 15.76
N PRO A 141 12.11 -22.96 16.56
CA PRO A 141 11.00 -22.51 17.40
C PRO A 141 11.42 -21.46 18.43
N VAL A 142 10.53 -20.49 18.70
CA VAL A 142 10.64 -19.64 19.88
C VAL A 142 10.07 -20.41 21.07
N GLY A 143 10.95 -20.84 21.98
CA GLY A 143 10.57 -21.74 23.08
C GLY A 143 9.85 -21.09 24.27
N ASP A 144 9.89 -19.76 24.36
CA ASP A 144 9.27 -19.00 25.45
C ASP A 144 8.04 -18.23 24.94
N ASP A 145 7.09 -17.98 25.84
CA ASP A 145 5.96 -17.08 25.60
C ASP A 145 6.40 -15.60 25.71
N PHE A 146 5.72 -14.70 25.01
CA PHE A 146 5.99 -13.27 25.04
C PHE A 146 4.73 -12.46 24.71
N ASP A 147 4.78 -11.19 25.12
CA ASP A 147 3.83 -10.14 24.74
C ASP A 147 4.66 -8.88 24.49
N ARG A 148 4.56 -8.32 23.29
CA ARG A 148 5.27 -7.10 22.87
C ARG A 148 4.37 -6.24 22.04
N PHE A 149 4.57 -4.93 22.09
CA PHE A 149 3.84 -4.00 21.25
C PHE A 149 4.79 -2.99 20.61
N ALA A 150 4.34 -2.40 19.51
CA ALA A 150 4.95 -1.28 18.84
C ALA A 150 3.89 -0.28 18.40
N GLU A 151 4.28 0.99 18.31
CA GLU A 151 3.39 2.09 17.94
C GLU A 151 4.06 2.99 16.90
N ILE A 152 3.26 3.58 16.01
CA ILE A 152 3.67 4.64 15.09
C ILE A 152 2.51 5.60 14.87
N ALA A 153 2.81 6.89 14.76
CA ALA A 153 1.86 7.92 14.32
C ALA A 153 2.14 8.30 12.87
N ILE A 154 1.10 8.39 12.05
CA ILE A 154 1.20 8.75 10.63
C ILE A 154 0.26 9.92 10.36
N LEU A 155 0.80 11.02 9.82
CA LEU A 155 0.01 12.18 9.42
C LEU A 155 -0.42 12.03 7.96
N VAL A 156 -1.74 12.04 7.72
CA VAL A 156 -2.33 12.15 6.39
C VAL A 156 -2.70 13.60 6.10
N ASP A 157 -2.22 14.15 4.99
CA ASP A 157 -2.50 15.53 4.55
C ASP A 157 -3.10 15.58 3.13
N ASP A 158 -3.62 16.76 2.76
CA ASP A 158 -4.24 17.08 1.46
C ASP A 158 -5.36 16.11 1.03
N TYR A 159 -6.04 15.50 2.00
CA TYR A 159 -7.16 14.60 1.73
C TYR A 159 -8.30 15.30 0.96
N ALA A 160 -8.71 14.67 -0.14
CA ALA A 160 -9.92 15.00 -0.87
C ALA A 160 -10.83 13.76 -0.95
N GLY A 161 -12.11 13.97 -1.27
CA GLY A 161 -13.05 12.86 -1.43
C GLY A 161 -13.04 12.19 -2.81
N ASP A 162 -12.22 12.70 -3.72
CA ASP A 162 -11.99 12.23 -5.09
C ASP A 162 -10.68 12.90 -5.59
N ASP A 163 -9.77 12.13 -6.16
CA ASP A 163 -8.46 12.56 -6.65
C ASP A 163 -8.45 12.78 -8.16
N HIS A 164 -9.36 12.12 -8.88
CA HIS A 164 -9.40 12.11 -10.33
C HIS A 164 -10.84 12.17 -10.84
N GLY A 165 -11.15 13.21 -11.61
CA GLY A 165 -12.49 13.35 -12.17
C GLY A 165 -12.86 12.25 -13.18
N ALA A 166 -14.16 11.99 -13.31
CA ALA A 166 -14.71 10.92 -14.16
C ALA A 166 -15.09 11.35 -15.60
N SER A 167 -14.81 12.60 -15.99
CA SER A 167 -15.24 13.20 -17.27
C SER A 167 -14.08 13.75 -18.08
N ASP A 168 -14.31 14.08 -19.36
CA ASP A 168 -13.25 14.62 -20.21
C ASP A 168 -12.79 16.02 -19.76
N SER A 169 -13.65 16.76 -19.05
CA SER A 169 -13.36 18.11 -18.58
C SER A 169 -12.52 18.18 -17.31
N ASP A 170 -12.50 17.11 -16.52
CA ASP A 170 -11.78 16.98 -15.25
C ASP A 170 -10.76 15.83 -15.25
N ALA A 171 -10.55 15.18 -16.40
CA ALA A 171 -9.53 14.17 -16.59
C ALA A 171 -8.13 14.68 -16.23
N SER A 172 -7.38 13.88 -15.47
CA SER A 172 -5.99 14.16 -15.12
C SER A 172 -5.05 13.85 -16.28
N ASP A 173 -4.10 14.74 -16.55
CA ASP A 173 -3.12 14.52 -17.62
C ASP A 173 -2.07 13.48 -17.19
N LEU A 174 -1.98 12.38 -17.92
CA LEU A 174 -0.95 11.37 -17.75
C LEU A 174 0.20 11.67 -18.72
N LEU A 175 1.29 12.20 -18.17
CA LEU A 175 2.46 12.61 -18.95
C LEU A 175 3.29 11.39 -19.38
N GLY A 176 3.78 11.41 -20.62
CA GLY A 176 4.67 10.36 -21.16
C GLY A 176 6.11 10.46 -20.65
N ASP A 177 6.34 10.91 -19.43
CA ASP A 177 7.66 11.17 -18.85
C ASP A 177 8.16 10.08 -17.88
N ASN A 178 7.38 9.01 -17.72
CA ASN A 178 7.60 7.92 -16.77
C ASN A 178 7.56 8.35 -15.30
N SER A 179 6.92 9.47 -14.97
CA SER A 179 6.49 9.74 -13.60
C SER A 179 5.24 8.91 -13.28
N ASP A 180 5.17 8.41 -12.06
CA ASP A 180 3.95 7.76 -11.56
C ASP A 180 2.98 8.86 -11.09
N LEU A 181 1.69 8.66 -11.38
CA LEU A 181 0.60 9.50 -10.90
C LEU A 181 -0.22 8.65 -9.92
N PRO A 182 -0.16 8.94 -8.60
CA PRO A 182 -0.97 8.25 -7.60
C PRO A 182 -2.45 8.42 -7.90
N GLY A 183 -3.25 7.39 -7.65
CA GLY A 183 -4.70 7.38 -7.83
C GLY A 183 -5.38 6.39 -6.89
N ARG A 184 -6.61 6.68 -6.48
CA ARG A 184 -7.38 5.90 -5.51
C ARG A 184 -8.86 5.88 -5.87
N ILE A 185 -9.40 4.66 -5.96
CA ILE A 185 -10.85 4.42 -6.02
C ILE A 185 -11.45 4.63 -4.62
N ASP A 186 -11.94 5.84 -4.36
CA ASP A 186 -12.40 6.31 -3.05
C ASP A 186 -13.78 5.77 -2.67
N THR A 187 -14.65 5.59 -3.67
CA THR A 187 -16.02 5.15 -3.44
C THR A 187 -16.48 4.05 -4.40
N ALA A 188 -17.57 3.38 -4.02
CA ALA A 188 -18.18 2.35 -4.83
C ALA A 188 -18.63 2.90 -6.18
N GLY A 189 -18.00 2.47 -7.27
CA GLY A 189 -18.33 2.92 -8.63
C GLY A 189 -17.59 4.20 -9.04
N ASP A 190 -16.60 4.59 -8.27
CA ASP A 190 -15.64 5.63 -8.62
C ASP A 190 -14.85 5.28 -9.89
N VAL A 191 -14.50 6.32 -10.65
CA VAL A 191 -13.88 6.22 -11.97
C VAL A 191 -12.87 7.34 -12.14
N ASP A 192 -11.60 6.98 -12.10
CA ASP A 192 -10.50 7.90 -12.33
C ASP A 192 -10.27 8.01 -13.83
N ARG A 193 -10.53 9.17 -14.44
CA ARG A 193 -10.23 9.40 -15.85
C ARG A 193 -8.89 10.10 -16.02
N PHE A 194 -8.04 9.50 -16.83
CA PHE A 194 -6.78 10.05 -17.29
C PHE A 194 -6.82 10.40 -18.77
N ARG A 195 -6.00 11.37 -19.17
CA ARG A 195 -5.81 11.78 -20.56
C ARG A 195 -4.34 11.67 -20.96
N ILE A 196 -4.10 10.98 -22.08
CA ILE A 196 -2.80 10.94 -22.75
C ILE A 196 -2.93 11.72 -24.06
N ALA A 197 -2.14 12.77 -24.21
CA ALA A 197 -2.02 13.49 -25.48
C ALA A 197 -0.72 13.06 -26.17
N SER A 198 -0.83 12.43 -27.34
CA SER A 198 0.35 12.24 -28.19
C SER A 198 0.84 13.62 -28.65
N PRO A 199 2.16 13.89 -28.62
CA PRO A 199 2.68 15.13 -29.15
C PRO A 199 2.23 15.31 -30.60
N GLU A 200 1.99 16.57 -30.97
CA GLU A 200 1.69 16.90 -32.36
C GLU A 200 2.84 16.44 -33.26
N ALA A 201 2.51 16.02 -34.49
CA ALA A 201 3.53 15.79 -35.50
C ALA A 201 4.40 17.05 -35.60
N LEU A 202 5.72 16.87 -35.51
CA LEU A 202 6.63 18.00 -35.69
C LEU A 202 6.27 18.70 -37.01
N PRO A 203 6.16 20.04 -37.02
CA PRO A 203 5.89 20.76 -38.25
C PRO A 203 6.91 20.34 -39.29
N ASP A 204 6.48 20.31 -40.56
CA ASP A 204 7.29 19.93 -41.71
C ASP A 204 8.41 20.97 -41.93
N VAL A 205 9.38 21.02 -41.00
CA VAL A 205 10.60 21.80 -41.14
C VAL A 205 11.42 21.06 -42.18
N PRO A 206 11.96 21.73 -43.22
CA PRO A 206 12.85 21.10 -44.19
C PRO A 206 14.09 20.56 -43.46
N ARG A 207 14.03 19.31 -43.01
CA ARG A 207 15.19 18.54 -42.59
C ARG A 207 15.86 18.08 -43.87
N ASP A 208 17.17 18.25 -43.98
CA ASP A 208 17.96 17.77 -45.12
C ASP A 208 17.47 16.38 -45.55
N ALA A 209 17.16 16.24 -46.83
CA ALA A 209 16.25 15.28 -47.44
C ALA A 209 16.64 13.78 -47.32
N VAL A 210 17.56 13.44 -46.43
CA VAL A 210 18.09 12.09 -46.20
C VAL A 210 17.49 11.44 -44.94
N PHE A 211 16.85 12.21 -44.03
CA PHE A 211 16.22 11.67 -42.80
C PHE A 211 14.74 12.02 -42.60
N ALA A 212 14.12 12.79 -43.50
CA ALA A 212 12.82 13.43 -43.25
C ALA A 212 11.58 12.55 -43.48
N ALA A 213 11.67 11.44 -44.22
CA ALA A 213 10.48 10.71 -44.66
C ALA A 213 9.91 9.70 -43.63
N ALA A 214 10.62 9.41 -42.55
CA ALA A 214 10.21 8.39 -41.56
C ALA A 214 9.86 8.96 -40.17
N ALA A 215 10.08 10.25 -39.92
CA ALA A 215 10.00 10.84 -38.57
C ALA A 215 8.72 11.65 -38.28
N ASN A 216 7.95 12.06 -39.30
CA ASN A 216 6.81 12.99 -39.13
C ASN A 216 5.42 12.32 -39.16
N ALA A 217 5.35 10.99 -39.28
CA ALA A 217 4.09 10.23 -39.30
C ALA A 217 4.17 8.92 -38.50
N ALA A 218 5.24 8.74 -37.73
CA ALA A 218 5.41 7.53 -36.95
C ALA A 218 4.42 7.56 -35.79
N THR A 219 3.50 6.60 -35.79
CA THR A 219 2.73 6.23 -34.60
C THR A 219 3.69 6.13 -33.41
N GLU A 220 3.42 6.89 -32.36
CA GLU A 220 4.20 6.82 -31.13
C GLU A 220 3.70 5.65 -30.29
N ARG A 221 4.65 4.88 -29.75
CA ARG A 221 4.34 3.74 -28.91
C ARG A 221 4.51 4.12 -27.45
N TYR A 222 3.41 4.06 -26.73
CA TYR A 222 3.33 4.19 -25.28
C TYR A 222 3.10 2.83 -24.63
N ILE A 223 3.52 2.69 -23.39
CA ILE A 223 3.13 1.57 -22.54
C ILE A 223 2.38 2.19 -21.35
N LEU A 224 1.08 1.95 -21.27
CA LEU A 224 0.32 2.23 -20.06
C LEU A 224 0.72 1.18 -19.01
N ARG A 225 1.03 1.63 -17.80
CA ARG A 225 1.41 0.78 -16.67
C ARG A 225 0.56 1.15 -15.46
N LEU A 226 -0.03 0.15 -14.81
CA LEU A 226 -0.68 0.26 -13.49
C LEU A 226 0.09 -0.60 -12.49
N THR A 227 0.33 -0.09 -11.29
CA THR A 227 1.14 -0.71 -10.22
C THR A 227 0.52 -0.49 -8.84
N HIS A 228 1.08 -1.11 -7.80
CA HIS A 228 0.71 -0.89 -6.39
C HIS A 228 -0.79 -1.06 -6.11
N PHE A 229 -1.33 -2.21 -6.54
CA PHE A 229 -2.73 -2.56 -6.28
C PHE A 229 -2.91 -2.82 -4.79
N ALA A 230 -3.54 -1.88 -4.09
CA ALA A 230 -3.84 -1.97 -2.66
C ALA A 230 -5.25 -2.48 -2.39
N PHE A 231 -5.55 -2.88 -1.15
CA PHE A 231 -6.90 -3.25 -0.69
C PHE A 231 -7.62 -4.23 -1.63
N GLY A 232 -6.91 -5.26 -2.10
CA GLY A 232 -7.47 -6.30 -2.96
C GLY A 232 -7.94 -5.82 -4.34
N MET A 233 -7.42 -4.68 -4.85
CA MET A 233 -7.84 -4.09 -6.11
C MET A 233 -7.80 -5.09 -7.29
N ASP A 234 -8.93 -5.20 -8.01
CA ASP A 234 -9.08 -5.90 -9.29
C ASP A 234 -9.64 -4.86 -10.26
N ALA A 235 -8.76 -4.23 -11.05
CA ALA A 235 -9.13 -3.07 -11.84
C ALA A 235 -9.71 -3.46 -13.19
N ILE A 236 -10.61 -2.59 -13.66
CA ILE A 236 -11.03 -2.47 -15.04
C ILE A 236 -10.37 -1.22 -15.61
N VAL A 237 -9.71 -1.37 -16.75
CA VAL A 237 -9.13 -0.26 -17.51
C VAL A 237 -9.91 -0.11 -18.81
N ARG A 238 -10.52 1.05 -19.04
CA ARG A 238 -11.18 1.39 -20.31
C ARG A 238 -10.36 2.40 -21.07
N VAL A 239 -9.93 2.06 -22.27
CA VAL A 239 -9.16 2.95 -23.13
C VAL A 239 -10.02 3.39 -24.30
N THR A 240 -10.24 4.69 -24.42
CA THR A 240 -10.97 5.30 -25.53
C THR A 240 -10.00 6.04 -26.45
N THR A 241 -9.98 5.61 -27.71
CA THR A 241 -9.18 6.19 -28.80
C THR A 241 -10.11 6.72 -29.90
N ASN A 242 -9.55 7.31 -30.95
CA ASN A 242 -10.33 7.67 -32.14
C ASN A 242 -10.99 6.45 -32.82
N SER A 243 -10.46 5.25 -32.57
CA SER A 243 -11.00 3.99 -33.11
C SER A 243 -12.14 3.39 -32.28
N GLY A 244 -12.45 3.99 -31.11
CA GLY A 244 -13.45 3.53 -30.16
C GLY A 244 -12.87 3.16 -28.79
N THR A 245 -13.73 2.62 -27.93
CA THR A 245 -13.41 2.21 -26.55
C THR A 245 -13.17 0.70 -26.46
N LYS A 246 -12.15 0.31 -25.70
CA LYS A 246 -11.86 -1.09 -25.32
C LYS A 246 -11.74 -1.19 -23.81
N GLU A 247 -12.16 -2.32 -23.25
CA GLU A 247 -12.11 -2.62 -21.82
C GLU A 247 -11.16 -3.79 -21.56
N TYR A 248 -10.38 -3.68 -20.49
CA TYR A 248 -9.39 -4.66 -20.06
C TYR A 248 -9.55 -4.92 -18.56
N ALA A 249 -9.57 -6.18 -18.16
CA ALA A 249 -9.49 -6.56 -16.74
C ALA A 249 -8.02 -6.84 -16.40
N THR A 250 -7.55 -6.30 -15.28
CA THR A 250 -6.17 -6.54 -14.80
C THR A 250 -6.07 -7.88 -14.09
N GLY A 251 -7.14 -8.31 -13.41
CA GLY A 251 -7.06 -9.33 -12.37
C GLY A 251 -6.41 -8.76 -11.11
N GLN A 252 -6.36 -9.56 -10.05
CA GLN A 252 -5.52 -9.26 -8.89
C GLN A 252 -4.05 -9.47 -9.24
N LEU A 253 -3.22 -8.52 -8.83
CA LEU A 253 -1.77 -8.55 -9.02
C LEU A 253 -1.08 -8.69 -7.66
N ALA A 254 0.13 -9.24 -7.66
CA ALA A 254 1.02 -9.06 -6.52
C ALA A 254 1.36 -7.57 -6.34
N TYR A 255 1.71 -7.16 -5.13
CA TYR A 255 1.86 -5.74 -4.78
C TYR A 255 2.90 -5.00 -5.64
N ASP A 256 4.02 -5.66 -5.92
CA ASP A 256 5.13 -5.16 -6.75
C ASP A 256 4.99 -5.50 -8.24
N ALA A 257 3.93 -6.23 -8.61
CA ALA A 257 3.65 -6.55 -9.99
C ALA A 257 2.96 -5.38 -10.69
N TYR A 258 3.10 -5.36 -12.01
CA TYR A 258 2.53 -4.33 -12.86
C TYR A 258 1.68 -4.94 -13.97
N TRP A 259 0.56 -4.28 -14.26
CA TRP A 259 -0.20 -4.53 -15.46
C TRP A 259 0.24 -3.55 -16.54
N THR A 260 0.36 -4.02 -17.78
CA THR A 260 0.79 -3.17 -18.90
C THR A 260 -0.09 -3.35 -20.14
N LEU A 261 -0.27 -2.25 -20.87
CA LEU A 261 -0.94 -2.22 -22.15
C LEU A 261 -0.16 -1.37 -23.15
N PRO A 262 0.35 -1.97 -24.25
CA PRO A 262 0.91 -1.20 -25.35
C PRO A 262 -0.16 -0.38 -26.05
N LEU A 263 0.11 0.90 -26.27
CA LEU A 263 -0.72 1.85 -26.99
C LEU A 263 0.07 2.43 -28.16
N ASP A 264 -0.49 2.31 -29.36
CA ASP A 264 0.09 2.84 -30.58
C ASP A 264 -0.77 4.04 -31.01
N LEU A 265 -0.28 5.27 -30.78
CA LEU A 265 -1.05 6.52 -30.92
C LEU A 265 -0.65 7.31 -32.17
N ALA A 266 -1.64 7.82 -32.90
CA ALA A 266 -1.37 8.73 -34.00
C ALA A 266 -0.91 10.10 -33.48
N PRO A 267 -0.07 10.86 -34.21
CA PRO A 267 0.35 12.19 -33.78
C PRO A 267 -0.84 13.11 -33.52
N GLY A 268 -0.85 13.78 -32.36
CA GLY A 268 -1.96 14.62 -31.91
C GLY A 268 -3.23 13.87 -31.50
N GLU A 269 -3.22 12.54 -31.45
CA GLU A 269 -4.30 11.75 -30.88
C GLU A 269 -4.39 11.98 -29.37
N VAL A 270 -5.62 12.16 -28.89
CA VAL A 270 -5.94 12.23 -27.47
C VAL A 270 -6.64 10.92 -27.10
N VAL A 271 -6.10 10.24 -26.10
CA VAL A 271 -6.64 9.01 -25.53
C VAL A 271 -7.13 9.29 -24.13
N THR A 272 -8.30 8.78 -23.79
CA THR A 272 -8.75 8.73 -22.38
C THR A 272 -8.63 7.32 -21.85
N VAL A 273 -8.23 7.21 -20.58
CA VAL A 273 -8.06 5.97 -19.85
C VAL A 273 -8.88 6.09 -18.57
N ASP A 274 -9.92 5.28 -18.43
CA ASP A 274 -10.67 5.17 -17.18
C ASP A 274 -10.13 3.99 -16.38
N VAL A 275 -9.84 4.21 -15.09
CA VAL A 275 -9.49 3.17 -14.13
C VAL A 275 -10.60 3.08 -13.10
N LEU A 276 -11.07 1.87 -12.81
CA LEU A 276 -12.13 1.63 -11.83
C LEU A 276 -12.01 0.24 -11.22
N HIS A 277 -12.54 0.05 -10.01
CA HIS A 277 -12.57 -1.27 -9.38
C HIS A 277 -13.73 -2.13 -9.89
N LYS A 278 -13.45 -3.37 -10.33
CA LYS A 278 -14.40 -4.27 -11.02
C LYS A 278 -15.70 -4.54 -10.27
N ASN A 279 -15.65 -4.61 -8.95
CA ASN A 279 -16.82 -4.93 -8.12
C ASN A 279 -17.51 -3.69 -7.52
N GLY A 280 -17.08 -2.48 -7.88
CA GLY A 280 -17.58 -1.26 -7.24
C GLY A 280 -17.35 -1.25 -5.73
N GLN A 281 -16.28 -1.88 -5.25
CA GLN A 281 -15.79 -1.75 -3.86
C GLN A 281 -14.78 -0.60 -3.84
N SER A 282 -14.66 0.09 -2.70
CA SER A 282 -13.69 1.15 -2.51
C SER A 282 -12.60 0.77 -1.51
N ALA A 283 -11.51 1.52 -1.52
CA ALA A 283 -10.43 1.36 -0.55
C ALA A 283 -10.87 1.61 0.91
N ALA A 284 -11.90 2.44 1.13
CA ALA A 284 -12.43 2.73 2.48
C ALA A 284 -13.41 1.67 3.03
N GLY A 285 -13.77 0.65 2.23
CA GLY A 285 -14.84 -0.30 2.55
C GLY A 285 -14.41 -1.76 2.73
N GLN A 286 -13.10 -2.04 2.83
CA GLN A 286 -12.54 -3.37 3.06
C GLN A 286 -11.83 -3.45 4.40
#